data_AF-G3EKQ7-F1
#
_entry.id   AF-G3EKQ7-F1
#
_cell.length_a   1.000
_cell.length_b   1.000
_cell.length_c   1.000
_cell.angle_alpha   90.00
_cell.angle_beta   90.00
_cell.angle_gamma   90.00
#
_symmetry.space_group_name_H-M   'P 1'
#
loop_
_entity.id
_entity.type
_entity.pdbx_description
1 polymer ?
#
loop_
_entity_poly.entity_id
_entity_poly.type
_entity_poly.pdbx_seq_one_letter_code
_entity_poly.pdbx_strand_id
1 'polypeptide(L)'
;ALLVLGGISFVLNHLIKRSLNSVDGRGDPVDYFLLVAIIGTVLLGILFAALFFFMDSGTWTSSLFFHMMTAVLGLGVLLPWLQYLIWKNPLLWLVGFLFQTHTRLCLILYWCLLAAVACGVVFYQNAKRSSESKKHRVSTITRKYFHFIVVATYVPGLILDQQLLFVASVLCTAVFVFLEYVRYFRIRPLGQTMRHLLALFLDERDSGPLILTHIYLLLGMSLSIWLIPRRCAPKGSLTGAGALLPYCGVLAVGVGDTLASICGSTLGEIK
;
A
#
# COMPACT_ATOMS: atom_id res chain seq x y z
N ALA A 1 -16.58 9.32 -12.16
CA ALA A 1 -16.25 8.02 -12.78
C ALA A 1 -15.24 8.15 -13.92
N LEU A 2 -15.49 8.97 -14.95
CA LEU A 2 -14.62 9.12 -16.13
C LEU A 2 -13.18 9.59 -15.82
N LEU A 3 -13.01 10.57 -14.92
CA LEU A 3 -11.67 11.03 -14.51
C LEU A 3 -10.84 9.95 -13.80
N VAL A 4 -11.49 9.12 -12.96
CA VAL A 4 -10.85 8.02 -12.25
C VAL A 4 -10.47 6.90 -13.23
N LEU A 5 -11.37 6.54 -14.15
CA LEU A 5 -11.09 5.58 -15.20
C LEU A 5 -9.96 6.06 -16.13
N GLY A 6 -9.97 7.34 -16.50
CA GLY A 6 -8.92 7.97 -17.31
C GLY A 6 -7.57 7.95 -16.62
N GLY A 7 -7.52 8.26 -15.31
CA GLY A 7 -6.30 8.17 -14.51
C GLY A 7 -5.75 6.75 -14.42
N ILE A 8 -6.60 5.75 -14.17
CA ILE A 8 -6.21 4.34 -14.13
C ILE A 8 -5.67 3.88 -15.49
N SER A 9 -6.36 4.22 -16.58
CA SER A 9 -5.94 3.89 -17.94
C SER A 9 -4.59 4.52 -18.30
N PHE A 10 -4.37 5.78 -17.91
CA PHE A 10 -3.09 6.47 -18.11
C PHE A 10 -1.95 5.76 -17.38
N VAL A 11 -2.14 5.43 -16.09
CA VAL A 11 -1.12 4.73 -15.29
C VAL A 11 -0.82 3.35 -15.86
N LEU A 12 -1.84 2.56 -16.21
CA LEU A 12 -1.67 1.24 -16.84
C LEU A 12 -0.90 1.33 -18.15
N ASN A 13 -1.29 2.25 -19.04
CA ASN A 13 -0.62 2.43 -20.33
C ASN A 13 0.85 2.84 -20.14
N HIS A 14 1.14 3.71 -19.18
CA HIS A 14 2.51 4.10 -18.86
C HIS A 14 3.34 2.93 -18.31
N LEU A 15 2.77 2.10 -17.44
CA LEU A 15 3.42 0.92 -16.89
C LEU A 15 3.67 -0.15 -17.96
N ILE A 16 2.72 -0.37 -18.87
CA ILE A 16 2.86 -1.29 -20.00
C ILE A 16 3.98 -0.81 -20.92
N LYS A 17 3.99 0.47 -21.31
CA LYS A 17 5.07 1.04 -22.12
C LYS A 17 6.44 0.90 -21.45
N ARG A 18 6.51 1.13 -20.14
CA ARG A 18 7.74 0.94 -19.35
C ARG A 18 8.21 -0.52 -19.38
N SER A 19 7.29 -1.46 -19.24
CA SER A 19 7.57 -2.90 -19.29
C SER A 19 7.96 -3.37 -20.69
N LEU A 20 7.36 -2.84 -21.76
CA LEU A 20 7.72 -3.19 -23.13
C LEU A 20 9.11 -2.64 -23.50
N ASN A 21 9.39 -1.39 -23.13
CA ASN A 21 10.70 -0.77 -23.35
C ASN A 21 11.83 -1.40 -22.51
N SER A 22 11.50 -2.24 -21.52
CA SER A 22 12.48 -3.02 -20.76
C SER A 22 12.68 -4.43 -21.30
N VAL A 23 11.83 -4.94 -22.20
CA VAL A 23 11.94 -6.27 -22.82
C VAL A 23 13.09 -6.35 -23.83
N ASP A 24 13.46 -5.22 -24.46
CA ASP A 24 14.59 -5.16 -25.41
C ASP A 24 15.98 -5.15 -24.74
N GLY A 25 16.04 -5.26 -23.41
CA GLY A 25 17.27 -5.45 -22.64
C GLY A 25 17.04 -6.42 -21.49
N ARG A 26 18.12 -6.91 -20.85
CA ARG A 26 18.02 -7.60 -19.55
C ARG A 26 17.57 -6.58 -18.48
N GLY A 27 16.27 -6.24 -18.48
CA GLY A 27 15.68 -5.22 -17.62
C GLY A 27 15.79 -5.60 -16.14
N ASP A 28 15.90 -4.59 -15.28
CA ASP A 28 16.01 -4.82 -13.84
C ASP A 28 14.74 -5.53 -13.34
N PRO A 29 14.86 -6.60 -12.52
CA PRO A 29 13.72 -7.36 -12.01
C PRO A 29 12.62 -6.52 -11.34
N VAL A 30 13.01 -5.36 -10.82
CA VAL A 30 12.13 -4.44 -10.11
C VAL A 30 11.16 -3.70 -11.03
N ASP A 31 11.50 -3.51 -12.31
CA ASP A 31 10.64 -2.78 -13.26
C ASP A 31 9.34 -3.53 -13.57
N TYR A 32 9.37 -4.86 -13.51
CA TYR A 32 8.20 -5.72 -13.73
C TYR A 32 7.35 -5.92 -12.48
N PHE A 33 7.92 -5.72 -11.29
CA PHE A 33 7.28 -6.05 -10.01
C PHE A 33 5.99 -5.25 -9.78
N LEU A 34 6.02 -3.93 -10.03
CA LEU A 34 4.87 -3.06 -9.88
C LEU A 34 3.73 -3.43 -10.85
N LEU A 35 4.08 -3.69 -12.11
CA LEU A 35 3.10 -4.07 -13.14
C LEU A 35 2.37 -5.36 -12.75
N VAL A 36 3.13 -6.41 -12.41
CA VAL A 36 2.56 -7.71 -12.04
C VAL A 36 1.73 -7.61 -10.76
N ALA A 37 2.15 -6.82 -9.77
CA ALA A 37 1.38 -6.61 -8.55
C ALA A 37 0.05 -5.88 -8.81
N ILE A 38 0.04 -4.82 -9.63
CA ILE A 38 -1.18 -4.09 -9.99
C ILE A 38 -2.14 -4.99 -10.79
N ILE A 39 -1.64 -5.65 -11.83
CA ILE A 39 -2.49 -6.54 -12.65
C ILE A 39 -3.02 -7.70 -11.80
N GLY A 40 -2.17 -8.28 -10.95
CA GLY A 40 -2.56 -9.37 -10.05
C GLY A 40 -3.65 -8.97 -9.08
N THR A 41 -3.52 -7.81 -8.42
CA THR A 41 -4.53 -7.31 -7.48
C THR A 41 -5.87 -6.97 -8.17
N VAL A 42 -5.82 -6.36 -9.36
CA VAL A 42 -7.04 -6.07 -10.15
C VAL A 42 -7.74 -7.35 -10.59
N LEU A 43 -6.99 -8.32 -11.13
CA LEU A 43 -7.52 -9.59 -11.60
C LEU A 43 -8.14 -10.38 -10.43
N LEU A 44 -7.46 -10.40 -9.29
CA LEU A 44 -7.99 -10.97 -8.04
C LEU A 44 -9.31 -10.31 -7.62
N GLY A 45 -9.38 -8.98 -7.67
CA GLY A 45 -10.60 -8.23 -7.35
C GLY A 45 -11.76 -8.55 -8.29
N ILE A 46 -11.52 -8.66 -9.60
CA ILE A 46 -12.53 -9.04 -10.60
C ILE A 46 -13.03 -10.46 -10.35
N LEU A 47 -12.11 -11.42 -10.12
CA LEU A 47 -12.48 -12.80 -9.79
C LEU A 47 -13.35 -12.85 -8.55
N PHE A 48 -12.97 -12.16 -7.47
CA PHE A 48 -13.78 -12.16 -6.25
C PHE A 48 -15.13 -11.47 -6.41
N ALA A 49 -15.19 -10.34 -7.11
CA ALA A 49 -16.46 -9.69 -7.40
C ALA A 49 -17.41 -10.63 -8.16
N ALA A 50 -16.91 -11.37 -9.14
CA ALA A 50 -17.69 -12.38 -9.86
C ALA A 50 -18.10 -13.55 -8.96
N LEU A 51 -17.19 -14.09 -8.16
CA LEU A 51 -17.45 -15.25 -7.31
C LEU A 51 -18.47 -14.96 -6.21
N PHE A 52 -18.33 -13.83 -5.51
CA PHE A 52 -19.24 -13.45 -4.43
C PHE A 52 -20.54 -12.82 -4.92
N PHE A 53 -20.68 -12.59 -6.23
CA PHE A 53 -21.98 -12.33 -6.83
C PHE A 53 -22.88 -13.58 -6.78
N PHE A 54 -22.29 -14.78 -6.88
CA PHE A 54 -23.01 -16.05 -6.92
C PHE A 54 -22.94 -16.86 -5.61
N MET A 55 -21.98 -16.56 -4.73
CA MET A 55 -21.71 -17.36 -3.53
C MET A 55 -21.73 -16.53 -2.24
N ASP A 56 -22.40 -17.04 -1.21
CA ASP A 56 -22.41 -16.42 0.11
C ASP A 56 -21.02 -16.40 0.76
N SER A 57 -20.58 -15.21 1.13
CA SER A 57 -19.22 -14.96 1.59
C SER A 57 -18.96 -15.33 3.06
N GLY A 58 -20.02 -15.60 3.83
CA GLY A 58 -19.94 -15.90 5.26
C GLY A 58 -19.60 -17.35 5.63
N THR A 59 -19.55 -18.26 4.65
CA THR A 59 -19.36 -19.70 4.86
C THR A 59 -17.88 -20.10 4.87
N TRP A 60 -17.54 -21.19 5.56
CA TRP A 60 -16.18 -21.75 5.56
C TRP A 60 -15.76 -22.26 4.18
N THR A 61 -16.70 -22.81 3.41
CA THR A 61 -16.48 -23.28 2.04
C THR A 61 -16.06 -22.13 1.12
N SER A 62 -16.76 -21.00 1.18
CA SER A 62 -16.43 -19.81 0.40
C SER A 62 -15.08 -19.21 0.81
N SER A 63 -14.75 -19.30 2.10
CA SER A 63 -13.43 -18.91 2.61
C SER A 63 -12.31 -19.81 2.09
N LEU A 64 -12.50 -21.13 2.09
CA LEU A 64 -11.52 -22.07 1.52
C LEU A 64 -11.32 -21.78 0.03
N PHE A 65 -12.41 -21.57 -0.70
CA PHE A 65 -12.38 -21.25 -2.12
C PHE A 65 -11.62 -19.94 -2.39
N PHE A 66 -11.85 -18.91 -1.59
CA PHE A 66 -11.12 -17.65 -1.67
C PHE A 66 -9.61 -17.85 -1.52
N HIS A 67 -9.16 -18.58 -0.49
CA HIS A 67 -7.74 -18.81 -0.25
C HIS A 67 -7.10 -19.68 -1.33
N MET A 68 -7.81 -20.73 -1.77
CA MET A 68 -7.36 -21.59 -2.87
C MET A 68 -7.23 -20.81 -4.17
N MET A 69 -8.23 -20.02 -4.55
CA MET A 69 -8.18 -19.22 -5.77
C MET A 69 -7.08 -18.14 -5.70
N THR A 70 -6.90 -17.51 -4.54
CA THR A 70 -5.76 -16.59 -4.33
C THR A 70 -4.44 -17.30 -4.54
N ALA A 71 -4.28 -18.51 -3.99
CA ALA A 71 -3.06 -19.29 -4.11
C ALA A 71 -2.81 -19.73 -5.56
N VAL A 72 -3.84 -20.17 -6.28
CA VAL A 72 -3.74 -20.55 -7.70
C VAL A 72 -3.35 -19.35 -8.54
N LEU A 73 -3.98 -18.18 -8.34
CA LEU A 73 -3.62 -16.97 -9.07
C LEU A 73 -2.20 -16.52 -8.72
N GLY A 74 -1.85 -16.46 -7.43
CA GLY A 74 -0.55 -15.99 -6.95
C GLY A 74 0.60 -16.90 -7.37
N LEU A 75 0.51 -18.19 -7.03
CA LEU A 75 1.59 -19.17 -7.24
C LEU A 75 1.55 -19.80 -8.62
N GLY A 76 0.36 -19.99 -9.21
CA GLY A 76 0.19 -20.68 -10.48
C GLY A 76 0.21 -19.75 -11.70
N VAL A 77 -0.14 -18.47 -11.54
CA VAL A 77 -0.21 -17.52 -12.68
C VAL A 77 0.77 -16.36 -12.52
N LEU A 78 0.68 -15.60 -11.43
CA LEU A 78 1.48 -14.38 -11.25
C LEU A 78 2.97 -14.70 -11.03
N LEU A 79 3.29 -15.71 -10.21
CA LEU A 79 4.68 -16.07 -9.94
C LEU A 79 5.40 -16.61 -11.19
N PRO A 80 4.84 -17.54 -11.98
CA PRO A 80 5.48 -18.00 -13.22
C PRO A 80 5.56 -16.90 -14.27
N TRP A 81 4.56 -16.02 -14.35
CA TRP A 81 4.60 -14.86 -15.24
C TRP A 81 5.72 -13.89 -14.86
N LEU A 82 5.88 -13.61 -13.56
CA LEU A 82 6.98 -12.79 -13.06
C LEU A 82 8.35 -13.47 -13.31
N GLN A 83 8.44 -14.79 -13.14
CA GLN A 83 9.64 -15.57 -13.46
C GLN A 83 10.00 -15.47 -14.94
N TYR A 84 9.00 -15.53 -15.82
CA TYR A 84 9.18 -15.37 -17.26
C TYR A 84 9.71 -13.98 -17.61
N LEU A 85 9.21 -12.92 -16.97
CA LEU A 85 9.68 -11.55 -17.20
C LEU A 85 11.09 -11.28 -16.65
N ILE A 86 11.39 -11.81 -15.46
CA ILE A 86 12.66 -11.57 -14.74
C ILE A 86 13.79 -12.49 -15.23
N TRP A 87 13.45 -13.63 -15.85
CA TRP A 87 14.38 -14.71 -16.20
C TRP A 87 15.16 -15.28 -14.98
N LYS A 88 14.61 -15.11 -13.77
CA LYS A 88 15.14 -15.67 -12.51
C LYS A 88 13.96 -16.07 -11.62
N ASN A 89 14.22 -16.97 -10.68
CA ASN A 89 13.26 -17.31 -9.62
C ASN A 89 12.93 -16.05 -8.78
N PRO A 90 11.69 -15.51 -8.83
CA PRO A 90 11.37 -14.23 -8.21
C PRO A 90 11.50 -14.25 -6.69
N LEU A 91 11.15 -15.37 -6.05
CA LEU A 91 11.26 -15.53 -4.60
C LEU A 91 12.71 -15.51 -4.12
N LEU A 92 13.59 -16.26 -4.79
CA LEU A 92 15.02 -16.30 -4.47
C LEU A 92 15.67 -14.93 -4.74
N TRP A 93 15.28 -14.28 -5.84
CA TRP A 93 15.72 -12.92 -6.12
C TRP A 93 15.27 -11.95 -5.02
N LEU A 94 14.01 -12.01 -4.58
CA LEU A 94 13.48 -11.11 -3.55
C LEU A 94 14.20 -11.31 -2.22
N VAL A 95 14.39 -12.57 -1.79
CA VAL A 95 15.16 -12.87 -0.58
C VAL A 95 16.60 -12.35 -0.70
N GLY A 96 17.30 -12.69 -1.79
CA GLY A 96 18.65 -12.19 -2.03
C GLY A 96 18.72 -10.65 -2.05
N PHE A 97 17.70 -9.99 -2.60
CA PHE A 97 17.59 -8.53 -2.64
C PHE A 97 17.41 -7.93 -1.24
N LEU A 98 16.54 -8.50 -0.39
CA LEU A 98 16.29 -8.01 0.96
C LEU A 98 17.51 -8.16 1.87
N PHE A 99 18.26 -9.26 1.74
CA PHE A 99 19.45 -9.54 2.55
C PHE A 99 20.77 -9.04 1.92
N GLN A 100 20.71 -8.29 0.82
CA GLN A 100 21.89 -7.91 0.06
C GLN A 100 22.85 -6.97 0.82
N THR A 101 22.33 -6.07 1.65
CA THR A 101 23.14 -5.03 2.32
C THR A 101 22.73 -4.85 3.79
N HIS A 102 23.68 -4.47 4.64
CA HIS A 102 23.40 -4.15 6.04
C HIS A 102 22.43 -2.97 6.19
N THR A 103 22.49 -1.98 5.29
CA THR A 103 21.54 -0.86 5.27
C THR A 103 20.10 -1.33 5.05
N ARG A 104 19.86 -2.26 4.13
CA ARG A 104 18.53 -2.84 3.89
C ARG A 104 18.02 -3.60 5.11
N LEU A 105 18.88 -4.38 5.75
CA LEU A 105 18.53 -5.11 6.97
C LEU A 105 18.18 -4.17 8.12
N CYS A 106 18.99 -3.15 8.38
CA CYS A 106 18.68 -2.15 9.40
C CYS A 106 17.37 -1.41 9.11
N LEU A 107 17.11 -1.05 7.85
CA LEU A 107 15.85 -0.43 7.44
C LEU A 107 14.64 -1.35 7.67
N ILE A 108 14.74 -2.62 7.28
CA ILE A 108 13.66 -3.60 7.48
C ILE A 108 13.39 -3.78 8.97
N LEU A 109 14.43 -3.94 9.80
CA LEU A 109 14.27 -4.05 11.26
C LEU A 109 13.62 -2.81 11.86
N TYR A 110 14.04 -1.62 11.45
CA TYR A 110 13.45 -0.35 11.86
C TYR A 110 11.97 -0.26 11.45
N TRP A 111 11.62 -0.62 10.22
CA TRP A 111 10.24 -0.63 9.76
C TRP A 111 9.39 -1.68 10.50
N CYS A 112 9.95 -2.85 10.82
CA CYS A 112 9.28 -3.85 11.66
C CYS A 112 8.97 -3.31 13.05
N LEU A 113 9.91 -2.56 13.66
CA LEU A 113 9.68 -1.89 14.94
C LEU A 113 8.54 -0.86 14.84
N LEU A 114 8.56 -0.01 13.81
CA LEU A 114 7.49 0.96 13.58
C LEU A 114 6.12 0.30 13.37
N ALA A 115 6.08 -0.80 12.61
CA ALA A 115 4.87 -1.58 12.40
C ALA A 115 4.36 -2.21 13.71
N ALA A 116 5.26 -2.73 14.56
CA ALA A 116 4.92 -3.27 15.87
C ALA A 116 4.34 -2.18 16.79
N VAL A 117 4.93 -0.98 16.80
CA VAL A 117 4.40 0.18 17.52
C VAL A 117 3.00 0.56 17.00
N ALA A 118 2.82 0.63 15.68
CA ALA A 118 1.52 0.93 15.06
C ALA A 118 0.44 -0.10 15.49
N CYS A 119 0.76 -1.39 15.42
CA CYS A 119 -0.12 -2.46 15.88
C CYS A 119 -0.43 -2.32 17.38
N GLY A 120 0.58 -2.06 18.22
CA GLY A 120 0.42 -1.85 19.66
C GLY A 120 -0.53 -0.70 19.97
N VAL A 121 -0.42 0.41 19.24
CA VAL A 121 -1.34 1.56 19.34
C VAL A 121 -2.78 1.18 18.98
N VAL A 122 -2.97 0.37 17.93
CA VAL A 122 -4.30 -0.14 17.54
C VAL A 122 -4.89 -1.04 18.62
N PHE A 123 -4.10 -1.98 19.15
CA PHE A 123 -4.56 -2.90 20.19
C PHE A 123 -4.87 -2.17 21.50
N TYR A 124 -4.02 -1.21 21.89
CA TYR A 124 -4.22 -0.40 23.09
C TYR A 124 -5.52 0.43 23.00
N GLN A 125 -5.79 1.07 21.86
CA GLN A 125 -7.04 1.81 21.65
C GLN A 125 -8.28 0.89 21.67
N ASN A 126 -8.17 -0.32 21.11
CA ASN A 126 -9.21 -1.34 21.18
C ASN A 126 -9.48 -1.82 22.61
N ALA A 127 -8.43 -2.13 23.37
CA ALA A 127 -8.55 -2.54 24.76
C ALA A 127 -9.19 -1.44 25.62
N LYS A 128 -8.78 -0.18 25.44
CA LYS A 128 -9.33 0.95 26.19
C LYS A 128 -10.81 1.20 25.90
N ARG A 129 -11.27 1.09 24.64
CA ARG A 129 -12.71 1.21 24.30
C ARG A 129 -13.55 0.12 24.94
N SER A 130 -13.04 -1.10 25.07
CA SER A 130 -13.78 -2.18 25.72
C SER A 130 -14.05 -1.89 27.21
N SER A 131 -13.26 -1.00 27.83
CA SER A 131 -13.36 -0.66 29.25
C SER A 131 -14.15 0.63 29.55
N GLU A 132 -14.20 1.60 28.62
CA GLU A 132 -14.93 2.87 28.79
C GLU A 132 -16.10 2.96 27.80
N SER A 133 -17.35 2.87 28.27
CA SER A 133 -18.58 2.92 27.45
C SER A 133 -18.88 4.27 26.79
N LYS A 134 -17.94 5.24 26.82
CA LYS A 134 -18.15 6.55 26.20
C LYS A 134 -17.77 6.46 24.71
N LYS A 135 -18.69 6.92 23.85
CA LYS A 135 -18.53 7.09 22.39
C LYS A 135 -17.36 8.05 22.11
N HIS A 136 -16.14 7.56 22.23
CA HIS A 136 -14.94 8.33 21.94
C HIS A 136 -14.85 8.45 20.42
N ARG A 137 -15.08 9.67 19.90
CA ARG A 137 -14.75 10.03 18.52
C ARG A 137 -13.33 9.57 18.22
N VAL A 138 -13.12 8.96 17.06
CA VAL A 138 -11.79 8.67 16.52
C VAL A 138 -11.00 9.98 16.56
N SER A 139 -10.10 10.11 17.52
CA SER A 139 -9.45 11.39 17.77
C SER A 139 -8.59 11.75 16.57
N THR A 140 -8.67 13.00 16.12
CA THR A 140 -7.73 13.61 15.16
C THR A 140 -6.26 13.28 15.49
N ILE A 141 -5.97 13.03 16.77
CA ILE A 141 -4.69 12.57 17.29
C ILE A 141 -4.25 11.23 16.69
N THR A 142 -5.13 10.23 16.58
CA THR A 142 -4.77 8.91 16.03
C THR A 142 -4.40 9.00 14.55
N ARG A 143 -5.12 9.83 13.78
CA ARG A 143 -4.78 10.10 12.38
C ARG A 143 -3.39 10.72 12.23
N LYS A 144 -3.04 11.66 13.12
CA LYS A 144 -1.69 12.28 13.17
C LYS A 144 -0.60 11.26 13.50
N TYR A 145 -0.84 10.32 14.42
CA TYR A 145 0.11 9.25 14.73
C TYR A 145 0.40 8.37 13.50
N PHE A 146 -0.62 7.94 12.76
CA PHE A 146 -0.41 7.13 11.55
C PHE A 146 0.31 7.91 10.44
N HIS A 147 -0.02 9.18 10.24
CA HIS A 147 0.71 10.04 9.29
C HIS A 147 2.18 10.16 9.69
N PHE A 148 2.47 10.38 10.97
CA PHE A 148 3.84 10.44 11.47
C PHE A 148 4.60 9.12 11.23
N ILE A 149 3.99 7.96 11.54
CA ILE A 149 4.60 6.65 11.32
C ILE A 149 4.92 6.42 9.83
N VAL A 150 4.01 6.80 8.93
CA VAL A 150 4.22 6.67 7.49
C VAL A 150 5.33 7.60 7.01
N VAL A 151 5.37 8.86 7.45
CA VAL A 151 6.49 9.78 7.15
C VAL A 151 7.82 9.23 7.68
N ALA A 152 7.83 8.74 8.93
CA ALA A 152 9.00 8.13 9.56
C ALA A 152 9.46 6.83 8.87
N THR A 153 8.59 6.18 8.08
CA THR A 153 8.91 5.02 7.25
C THR A 153 9.51 5.47 5.91
N TYR A 154 8.87 6.44 5.23
CA TYR A 154 9.24 6.88 3.88
C TYR A 154 10.50 7.73 3.84
N VAL A 155 10.71 8.65 4.79
CA VAL A 155 11.89 9.54 4.82
C VAL A 155 13.21 8.76 4.83
N PRO A 156 13.47 7.85 5.78
CA PRO A 156 14.72 7.09 5.78
C PRO A 156 14.81 6.14 4.58
N GLY A 157 13.69 5.60 4.08
CA GLY A 157 13.68 4.81 2.86
C GLY A 157 14.10 5.62 1.63
N LEU A 158 13.64 6.86 1.50
CA LEU A 158 13.98 7.75 0.39
C LEU A 158 15.45 8.20 0.39
N ILE A 159 16.02 8.40 1.58
CA ILE A 159 17.40 8.85 1.77
C ILE A 159 18.39 7.69 1.62
N LEU A 160 18.10 6.54 2.22
CA LEU A 160 19.05 5.42 2.35
C LEU A 160 18.93 4.39 1.22
N ASP A 161 17.71 3.97 0.84
CA ASP A 161 17.51 2.99 -0.23
C ASP A 161 16.11 3.10 -0.88
N GLN A 162 16.05 3.90 -1.96
CA GLN A 162 14.82 4.11 -2.73
C GLN A 162 14.33 2.84 -3.43
N GLN A 163 15.23 1.92 -3.78
CA GLN A 163 14.85 0.67 -4.45
C GLN A 163 14.15 -0.27 -3.48
N LEU A 164 14.67 -0.37 -2.25
CA LEU A 164 14.02 -1.12 -1.18
C LEU A 164 12.64 -0.53 -0.86
N LEU A 165 12.55 0.80 -0.72
CA LEU A 165 11.28 1.47 -0.45
C LEU A 165 10.26 1.26 -1.58
N PHE A 166 10.70 1.27 -2.85
CA PHE A 166 9.84 0.94 -3.99
C PHE A 166 9.28 -0.49 -3.87
N VAL A 167 10.15 -1.50 -3.68
CA VAL A 167 9.70 -2.90 -3.60
C VAL A 167 8.79 -3.12 -2.39
N ALA A 168 9.16 -2.56 -1.23
CA ALA A 168 8.37 -2.65 -0.01
C ALA A 168 7.00 -1.98 -0.16
N SER A 169 6.92 -0.78 -0.74
CA SER A 169 5.65 -0.08 -0.95
C SER A 169 4.69 -0.83 -1.88
N VAL A 170 5.21 -1.45 -2.95
CA VAL A 170 4.42 -2.31 -3.85
C VAL A 170 3.88 -3.53 -3.10
N LEU A 171 4.75 -4.22 -2.35
CA LEU A 171 4.36 -5.40 -1.58
C LEU A 171 3.32 -5.06 -0.51
N CYS A 172 3.57 -4.00 0.27
CA CYS A 172 2.64 -3.51 1.28
C CYS A 172 1.29 -3.10 0.68
N THR A 173 1.28 -2.47 -0.50
CA THR A 173 0.02 -2.13 -1.18
C THR A 173 -0.74 -3.38 -1.57
N ALA A 174 -0.07 -4.38 -2.16
CA ALA A 174 -0.70 -5.64 -2.52
C ALA A 174 -1.29 -6.36 -1.29
N VAL A 175 -0.55 -6.39 -0.17
CA VAL A 175 -1.01 -6.95 1.10
C VAL A 175 -2.21 -6.17 1.66
N PHE A 176 -2.18 -4.85 1.65
CA PHE A 176 -3.27 -4.03 2.17
C PHE A 176 -4.55 -4.19 1.34
N VAL A 177 -4.43 -4.23 0.01
CA VAL A 177 -5.56 -4.52 -0.89
C VAL A 177 -6.12 -5.92 -0.64
N PHE A 178 -5.25 -6.93 -0.47
CA PHE A 178 -5.69 -8.29 -0.13
C PHE A 178 -6.43 -8.36 1.21
N LEU A 179 -5.86 -7.75 2.26
CA LEU A 179 -6.50 -7.66 3.58
C LEU A 179 -7.85 -6.94 3.51
N GLU A 180 -7.96 -5.94 2.63
CA GLU A 180 -9.21 -5.25 2.39
C GLU A 180 -10.25 -6.13 1.70
N TYR A 181 -9.85 -6.99 0.75
CA TYR A 181 -10.74 -8.02 0.21
C TYR A 181 -11.21 -9.00 1.28
N VAL A 182 -10.30 -9.49 2.13
CA VAL A 182 -10.63 -10.37 3.27
C VAL A 182 -11.67 -9.72 4.18
N ARG A 183 -11.50 -8.42 4.48
CA ARG A 183 -12.41 -7.66 5.33
C ARG A 183 -13.76 -7.39 4.64
N TYR A 184 -13.74 -6.92 3.39
CA TYR A 184 -14.92 -6.55 2.61
C TYR A 184 -15.83 -7.76 2.38
N PHE A 185 -15.26 -8.88 1.92
CA PHE A 185 -15.98 -10.13 1.70
C PHE A 185 -16.15 -10.96 2.98
N ARG A 186 -15.75 -10.46 4.17
CA ARG A 186 -15.97 -11.15 5.47
C ARG A 186 -15.36 -12.55 5.55
N ILE A 187 -14.26 -12.77 4.85
CA ILE A 187 -13.60 -14.08 4.72
C ILE A 187 -13.12 -14.56 6.08
N ARG A 188 -13.38 -15.82 6.44
CA ARG A 188 -12.94 -16.40 7.71
C ARG A 188 -11.44 -16.77 7.65
N PRO A 189 -10.71 -16.78 8.79
CA PRO A 189 -11.14 -16.37 10.12
C PRO A 189 -10.99 -14.85 10.36
N LEU A 190 -10.18 -14.16 9.56
CA LEU A 190 -9.72 -12.80 9.87
C LEU A 190 -10.74 -11.71 9.55
N GLY A 191 -11.66 -11.90 8.61
CA GLY A 191 -12.55 -10.86 8.10
C GLY A 191 -13.55 -10.30 9.12
N GLN A 192 -13.91 -11.07 10.15
CA GLN A 192 -14.70 -10.54 11.28
C GLN A 192 -13.82 -9.77 12.26
N THR A 193 -12.68 -10.35 12.66
CA THR A 193 -11.71 -9.73 13.57
C THR A 193 -11.22 -8.38 13.04
N MET A 194 -10.86 -8.31 11.75
CA MET A 194 -10.43 -7.07 11.11
C MET A 194 -11.53 -6.00 11.09
N ARG A 195 -12.78 -6.37 10.81
CA ARG A 195 -13.88 -5.40 10.88
C ARG A 195 -14.07 -4.85 12.29
N HIS A 196 -13.96 -5.70 13.31
CA HIS A 196 -14.09 -5.26 14.69
C HIS A 196 -12.93 -4.33 15.11
N LEU A 197 -11.68 -4.75 14.87
CA LEU A 197 -10.49 -3.97 15.23
C LEU A 197 -10.43 -2.62 14.52
N LEU A 198 -10.87 -2.56 13.26
CA LEU A 198 -10.83 -1.34 12.48
C LEU A 198 -12.13 -0.53 12.51
N ALA A 199 -13.25 -1.06 13.03
CA ALA A 199 -14.46 -0.27 13.31
C ALA A 199 -14.21 0.90 14.26
N LEU A 200 -13.11 0.86 15.02
CA LEU A 200 -12.63 2.01 15.79
C LEU A 200 -12.21 3.21 14.95
N PHE A 201 -11.74 2.98 13.74
CA PHE A 201 -11.11 4.02 12.91
C PHE A 201 -12.04 4.51 11.80
N LEU A 202 -13.21 3.89 11.65
CA LEU A 202 -14.30 4.39 10.82
C LEU A 202 -15.04 5.48 11.61
N ASP A 203 -14.91 6.73 11.17
CA ASP A 203 -15.73 7.84 11.67
C ASP A 203 -17.14 7.76 11.04
N GLU A 204 -18.18 8.31 11.67
CA GLU A 204 -19.54 8.31 11.10
C GLU A 204 -19.63 9.14 9.80
N ARG A 205 -18.66 10.02 9.55
CA ARG A 205 -18.47 10.72 8.26
C ARG A 205 -17.77 9.88 7.19
N ASP A 206 -17.03 8.85 7.60
CA ASP A 206 -16.37 7.86 6.74
C ASP A 206 -17.22 6.58 6.61
N SER A 207 -18.55 6.74 6.57
CA SER A 207 -19.54 5.69 6.30
C SER A 207 -19.47 5.13 4.87
N GLY A 208 -18.27 5.05 4.30
CA GLY A 208 -17.98 4.28 3.11
C GLY A 208 -17.60 2.84 3.48
N PRO A 209 -17.85 1.86 2.60
CA PRO A 209 -17.64 0.44 2.91
C PRO A 209 -16.17 0.00 3.00
N LEU A 210 -15.19 0.91 2.82
CA LEU A 210 -13.77 0.57 2.73
C LEU A 210 -12.85 1.37 3.69
N ILE A 211 -11.79 0.71 4.19
CA ILE A 211 -10.70 1.29 5.00
C ILE A 211 -9.71 1.97 4.07
N LEU A 212 -10.25 2.90 3.31
CA LEU A 212 -9.60 3.52 2.18
C LEU A 212 -8.51 4.49 2.64
N THR A 213 -8.62 5.07 3.83
CA THR A 213 -7.69 6.11 4.33
C THR A 213 -6.24 5.63 4.43
N HIS A 214 -5.99 4.41 4.93
CA HIS A 214 -4.61 3.90 5.08
C HIS A 214 -4.02 3.43 3.74
N ILE A 215 -4.86 2.84 2.88
CA ILE A 215 -4.46 2.47 1.50
C ILE A 215 -4.18 3.73 0.68
N TYR A 216 -5.01 4.76 0.81
CA TYR A 216 -4.82 6.06 0.15
C TYR A 216 -3.61 6.81 0.66
N LEU A 217 -3.33 6.75 1.97
CA LEU A 217 -2.11 7.30 2.53
C LEU A 217 -0.87 6.63 1.93
N LEU A 218 -0.85 5.28 1.90
CA LEU A 218 0.23 4.52 1.30
C LEU A 218 0.37 4.81 -0.21
N LEU A 219 -0.74 4.82 -0.95
CA LEU A 219 -0.76 5.12 -2.38
C LEU A 219 -0.29 6.55 -2.67
N GLY A 220 -0.76 7.54 -1.92
CA GLY A 220 -0.39 8.95 -2.09
C GLY A 220 1.11 9.18 -1.93
N MET A 221 1.74 8.48 -0.98
CA MET A 221 3.18 8.51 -0.75
C MET A 221 3.95 7.72 -1.82
N SER A 222 3.42 6.56 -2.24
CA SER A 222 4.09 5.65 -3.17
C SER A 222 4.01 6.08 -4.63
N LEU A 223 2.94 6.79 -5.02
CA LEU A 223 2.68 7.15 -6.41
C LEU A 223 3.84 7.94 -7.01
N SER A 224 4.40 8.89 -6.26
CA SER A 224 5.58 9.65 -6.69
C SER A 224 6.76 8.73 -7.00
N ILE A 225 7.05 7.76 -6.13
CA ILE A 225 8.16 6.81 -6.30
C ILE A 225 7.90 5.87 -7.48
N TRP A 226 6.64 5.50 -7.72
CA TRP A 226 6.26 4.56 -8.78
C TRP A 226 6.32 5.16 -10.18
N LEU A 227 5.87 6.41 -10.31
CA LEU A 227 5.76 7.10 -11.59
C LEU A 227 7.10 7.68 -12.08
N ILE A 228 8.03 7.99 -11.18
CA ILE A 228 9.33 8.55 -11.56
C ILE A 228 10.19 7.49 -12.26
N PRO A 229 10.61 7.72 -13.52
CA PRO A 229 11.49 6.80 -14.22
C PRO A 229 12.85 6.72 -13.55
N ARG A 230 13.30 5.50 -13.20
CA ARG A 230 14.62 5.24 -12.58
C ARG A 230 15.79 5.78 -13.40
N ARG A 231 15.62 5.90 -14.72
CA ARG A 231 16.62 6.42 -15.66
C ARG A 231 16.84 7.94 -15.54
N CYS A 232 15.92 8.67 -14.92
CA CYS A 232 16.05 10.11 -14.70
C CYS A 232 16.72 10.47 -13.37
N ALA A 233 17.12 9.50 -12.55
CA ALA A 233 17.94 9.73 -11.36
C ALA A 233 19.35 9.16 -11.53
N PRO A 234 20.22 9.78 -12.37
CA PRO A 234 21.64 9.48 -12.31
C PRO A 234 22.15 9.78 -10.89
N LYS A 235 22.97 8.88 -10.34
CA LYS A 235 23.84 9.21 -9.20
C LYS A 235 24.72 10.39 -9.61
N GLY A 236 24.29 11.62 -9.32
CA GLY A 236 25.07 12.84 -9.52
C GLY A 236 24.56 13.87 -10.53
N SER A 237 23.38 13.74 -11.15
CA SER A 237 22.89 14.78 -12.09
C SER A 237 21.36 14.93 -12.11
N LEU A 238 20.79 15.36 -11.00
CA LEU A 238 19.48 16.02 -10.99
C LEU A 238 19.69 17.39 -10.34
N THR A 239 20.06 18.38 -11.15
CA THR A 239 20.10 19.78 -10.72
C THR A 239 18.68 20.34 -10.71
N GLY A 240 18.23 20.88 -9.57
CA GLY A 240 16.93 21.57 -9.44
C GLY A 240 15.75 20.68 -9.04
N ALA A 241 14.54 21.04 -9.51
CA ALA A 241 13.25 20.47 -9.06
C ALA A 241 13.10 18.94 -9.25
N GLY A 242 13.87 18.34 -10.17
CA GLY A 242 13.84 16.90 -10.43
C GLY A 242 14.39 16.04 -9.27
N ALA A 243 15.25 16.59 -8.39
CA ALA A 243 15.71 15.90 -7.19
C ALA A 243 14.65 15.83 -6.08
N LEU A 244 13.68 16.76 -6.09
CA LEU A 244 12.58 16.83 -5.12
C LEU A 244 11.37 16.00 -5.53
N LEU A 245 11.29 15.61 -6.80
CA LEU A 245 10.20 14.81 -7.36
C LEU A 245 9.83 13.55 -6.55
N PRO A 246 10.78 12.70 -6.10
CA PRO A 246 10.44 11.52 -5.29
C PRO A 246 9.97 11.87 -3.87
N TYR A 247 10.26 13.09 -3.40
CA TYR A 247 9.80 13.62 -2.12
C TYR A 247 8.41 14.28 -2.22
N CYS A 248 7.89 14.54 -3.44
CA CYS A 248 6.60 15.20 -3.62
C CYS A 248 5.44 14.46 -2.93
N GLY A 249 5.45 13.12 -2.88
CA GLY A 249 4.43 12.36 -2.15
C GLY A 249 4.49 12.64 -0.65
N VAL A 250 5.69 12.63 -0.07
CA VAL A 250 5.93 12.95 1.34
C VAL A 250 5.56 14.40 1.65
N LEU A 251 5.92 15.32 0.76
CA LEU A 251 5.60 16.74 0.93
C LEU A 251 4.11 17.00 0.77
N ALA A 252 3.44 16.42 -0.22
CA ALA A 252 2.01 16.61 -0.44
C ALA A 252 1.18 16.08 0.73
N VAL A 253 1.53 14.91 1.27
CA VAL A 253 0.81 14.31 2.39
C VAL A 253 1.21 14.96 3.73
N GLY A 254 2.51 15.15 3.98
CA GLY A 254 3.02 15.68 5.25
C GLY A 254 2.82 17.19 5.40
N VAL A 255 3.15 17.98 4.38
CA VAL A 255 2.97 19.45 4.41
C VAL A 255 1.50 19.80 4.19
N GLY A 256 0.79 19.08 3.31
CA GLY A 256 -0.62 19.32 3.04
C GLY A 256 -1.51 19.16 4.27
N ASP A 257 -1.31 18.11 5.08
CA ASP A 257 -2.09 17.90 6.32
C ASP A 257 -1.77 18.99 7.37
N THR A 258 -0.52 19.44 7.43
CA THR A 258 -0.09 20.51 8.35
C THR A 258 -0.70 21.87 7.95
N LEU A 259 -0.67 22.20 6.66
CA LEU A 259 -1.28 23.44 6.13
C LEU A 259 -2.80 23.43 6.24
N ALA A 260 -3.46 22.30 5.96
CA ALA A 260 -4.89 22.14 6.12
C ALA A 260 -5.33 22.25 7.59
N SER A 261 -4.52 21.73 8.52
CA SER A 261 -4.76 21.88 9.97
C SER A 261 -4.65 23.34 10.42
N ILE A 262 -3.63 24.08 9.95
CA ILE A 262 -3.41 25.48 10.35
C ILE A 262 -4.47 26.39 9.75
N CYS A 263 -4.74 26.28 8.44
CA CYS A 263 -5.78 27.06 7.77
C CYS A 263 -7.19 26.69 8.26
N GLY A 264 -7.43 25.41 8.56
CA GLY A 264 -8.70 24.95 9.10
C GLY A 264 -8.98 25.45 10.52
N SER A 265 -7.94 25.56 11.37
CA SER A 265 -8.09 26.15 12.71
C SER A 265 -8.31 27.66 12.65
N THR A 266 -7.59 28.38 11.78
CA THR A 266 -7.72 29.83 11.66
C THR A 266 -9.03 30.26 11.02
N LEU A 267 -9.56 29.53 10.02
CA LEU A 267 -10.89 29.80 9.45
C LEU A 267 -12.05 29.32 10.32
N GLY A 268 -11.81 28.35 11.21
CA GLY A 268 -12.78 27.87 12.19
C GLY A 268 -13.02 28.83 13.37
N GLU A 269 -12.05 29.69 13.66
CA GLU A 269 -12.15 30.75 14.68
C GLU A 269 -12.86 32.03 14.18
N ILE A 270 -13.02 32.20 12.86
CA ILE A 270 -13.68 33.38 12.26
C ILE A 270 -15.18 33.11 12.01
N LYS A 271 -15.86 32.42 12.94
CA LYS A 271 -17.31 32.17 12.85
C LYS A 271 -18.05 32.46 14.14
#